data_AF-A0A1H3QSA2-F1
#
_entry.id   AF-A0A1H3QSA2-F1
#
_cell.length_a   1.000
_cell.length_b   1.000
_cell.length_c   1.000
_cell.angle_alpha   90.00
_cell.angle_beta   90.00
_cell.angle_gamma   90.00
#
_symmetry.space_group_name_H-M   'P 1'
#
loop_
_entity.id
_entity.type
_entity.pdbx_description
1 polymer ?
#
loop_
_entity_poly.entity_id
_entity_poly.type
_entity_poly.pdbx_seq_one_letter_code
_entity_poly.pdbx_strand_id
1 'polypeptide(L)' 'MLSGAGREEIDDGVRLVVPAERTGQIATLAAAEQQCCPLFDFRLHLDGPMLRLEVRAPAEGAALLTELFTPAA' A
#
# COMPACT_ATOMS: atom_id res chain seq x y z
N MET A 1 -8.52 -4.51 -8.69
CA MET A 1 -8.36 -5.21 -7.39
C MET A 1 -8.56 -4.31 -6.16
N LEU A 2 -8.48 -2.98 -6.28
CA LEU A 2 -8.68 -2.02 -5.18
C LEU A 2 -10.00 -1.21 -5.27
N SER A 3 -10.91 -1.59 -6.16
CA SER A 3 -12.17 -0.88 -6.36
C SER A 3 -13.02 -0.96 -5.08
N GLY A 4 -13.30 0.19 -4.47
CA GLY A 4 -14.09 0.31 -3.23
C GLY A 4 -13.28 0.37 -1.92
N ALA A 5 -11.95 0.33 -1.98
CA ALA A 5 -11.12 0.59 -0.80
C ALA A 5 -11.13 2.09 -0.48
N GLY A 6 -11.45 2.44 0.77
CA GLY A 6 -11.23 3.80 1.25
C GLY A 6 -9.72 4.08 1.25
N ARG A 7 -9.29 5.06 0.45
CA ARG A 7 -7.90 5.50 0.37
C ARG A 7 -7.76 6.78 1.19
N GLU A 8 -6.84 6.76 2.14
CA GLU A 8 -6.44 7.91 2.93
C GLU A 8 -4.94 8.15 2.68
N GLU A 9 -4.56 9.38 2.38
CA GLU A 9 -3.14 9.78 2.32
C GLU A 9 -2.61 9.95 3.74
N ILE A 10 -1.40 9.46 4.01
CA ILE A 10 -0.69 9.61 5.27
C ILE A 10 0.68 10.22 4.99
N ASP A 11 1.31 10.85 6.00
CA ASP A 11 2.54 11.64 5.83
C ASP A 11 3.63 10.95 5.00
N ASP A 12 3.80 9.63 5.13
CA ASP A 12 4.83 8.84 4.43
C ASP A 12 4.27 7.79 3.47
N GLY A 13 3.04 7.93 2.98
CA GLY A 13 2.48 6.99 2.02
C GLY A 13 0.96 6.95 1.94
N VAL A 14 0.42 5.74 1.80
CA VAL A 14 -1.03 5.54 1.66
C VAL A 14 -1.54 4.53 2.66
N ARG A 15 -2.73 4.79 3.19
CA ARG A 15 -3.52 3.85 3.96
C ARG A 15 -4.73 3.40 3.14
N LEU A 16 -4.95 2.09 3.12
CA LEU A 16 -6.10 1.45 2.50
C LEU A 16 -6.85 0.66 3.56
N VAL A 17 -8.17 0.81 3.59
CA VAL A 17 -9.05 -0.04 4.39
C VAL A 17 -9.80 -0.98 3.46
N VAL A 18 -9.63 -2.29 3.69
CA VAL A 18 -10.22 -3.35 2.88
C VAL A 18 -10.82 -4.44 3.77
N PRO A 19 -11.74 -5.27 3.26
CA PRO A 19 -12.26 -6.42 4.02
C PRO A 19 -11.15 -7.41 4.41
N ALA A 20 -11.21 -7.92 5.64
CA ALA A 20 -10.17 -8.79 6.22
C ALA A 20 -9.99 -10.12 5.46
N GLU A 21 -10.99 -10.58 4.70
CA GLU A 21 -10.89 -11.80 3.90
C GLU A 21 -9.83 -11.69 2.79
N ARG A 22 -9.43 -10.47 2.41
CA ARG A 22 -8.40 -10.22 1.40
C ARG A 22 -6.96 -10.31 1.93
N THR A 23 -6.79 -10.50 3.24
CA THR A 23 -5.47 -10.43 3.90
C THR A 23 -4.45 -11.39 3.31
N GLY A 24 -4.82 -12.65 3.08
CA GLY A 24 -3.89 -13.63 2.51
C GLY A 24 -3.40 -13.23 1.12
N GLN A 25 -4.29 -12.73 0.26
CA GLN A 25 -3.92 -12.26 -1.08
C GLN A 25 -2.99 -11.04 -1.01
N ILE A 26 -3.28 -10.09 -0.12
CA ILE A 26 -2.49 -8.86 0.04
C ILE A 26 -1.11 -9.19 0.63
N ALA A 27 -1.02 -10.08 1.62
CA ALA A 27 0.24 -10.51 2.20
C ALA A 27 1.14 -11.20 1.16
N THR A 28 0.56 -12.06 0.32
CA THR A 28 1.30 -12.70 -0.78
C THR A 28 1.86 -11.68 -1.77
N LEU A 29 1.05 -10.68 -2.15
CA LEU A 29 1.51 -9.61 -3.05
C LEU A 29 2.62 -8.77 -2.40
N ALA A 30 2.43 -8.34 -1.16
CA ALA A 30 3.43 -7.56 -0.43
C ALA A 30 4.76 -8.31 -0.31
N ALA A 31 4.72 -9.62 -0.02
CA ALA A 31 5.93 -10.45 0.02
C ALA A 31 6.62 -10.56 -1.35
N ALA A 32 5.86 -10.72 -2.44
CA ALA A 32 6.42 -10.75 -3.79
C ALA A 32 7.09 -9.42 -4.16
N GLU A 33 6.47 -8.29 -3.80
CA GLU A 33 7.04 -6.95 -4.02
C GLU A 33 8.35 -6.76 -3.23
N GLN A 34 8.41 -7.19 -1.97
CA GLN A 34 9.66 -7.16 -1.18
C GLN A 34 10.80 -7.94 -1.83
N GLN A 35 10.49 -9.06 -2.48
CA GLN A 35 11.49 -9.91 -3.13
C GLN A 35 11.96 -9.34 -4.48
N CYS A 36 11.07 -8.69 -5.22
CA CYS A 36 11.36 -8.08 -6.51
C CYS A 36 12.11 -6.74 -6.34
N CYS A 37 11.56 -5.85 -5.51
CA CYS A 37 12.00 -4.47 -5.27
C CYS A 37 11.57 -3.99 -3.86
N PRO A 38 12.42 -4.05 -2.82
CA PRO A 38 12.07 -3.70 -1.43
C PRO A 38 12.00 -2.17 -1.19
N LEU A 39 11.42 -1.43 -2.12
CA LEU A 39 11.30 0.03 -2.06
C LEU A 39 10.24 0.48 -1.07
N PHE A 40 9.14 -0.26 -0.93
CA PHE A 40 8.02 0.12 -0.08
C PHE A 40 8.00 -0.69 1.21
N ASP A 41 7.63 -0.07 2.34
CA ASP A 41 7.32 -0.77 3.59
C ASP A 41 5.82 -1.07 3.64
N PHE A 42 5.45 -2.33 3.91
CA PHE A 42 4.05 -2.75 3.99
C PHE A 42 3.71 -3.13 5.43
N ARG A 43 2.70 -2.48 6.00
CA ARG A 43 2.16 -2.83 7.33
C ARG A 43 0.73 -3.30 7.20
N LEU A 44 0.49 -4.51 7.65
CA LEU A 44 -0.84 -5.13 7.66
C LEU A 44 -1.34 -5.15 9.11
N HIS A 45 -2.42 -4.43 9.39
CA HIS A 45 -3.06 -4.41 10.70
C HIS A 45 -4.50 -4.93 10.59
N LEU A 46 -4.74 -6.09 11.19
CA LEU A 46 -6.05 -6.73 11.27
C LEU A 46 -6.86 -6.10 12.41
N ASP A 47 -8.03 -5.55 12.09
CA ASP A 47 -8.94 -4.91 13.04
C ASP A 47 -10.38 -5.40 12.77
N GLY A 48 -10.72 -6.53 13.39
CA GLY A 48 -12.01 -7.19 13.20
C GLY A 48 -12.27 -7.57 11.73
N PRO A 49 -13.38 -7.12 11.12
CA PRO A 49 -13.73 -7.47 9.74
C PRO A 49 -12.93 -6.69 8.70
N MET A 50 -12.02 -5.80 9.11
CA MET A 50 -11.24 -4.93 8.23
C MET A 50 -9.75 -5.19 8.38
N LEU A 51 -9.03 -5.08 7.26
CA LEU A 51 -7.59 -4.95 7.19
C LEU A 51 -7.26 -3.49 6.89
N ARG A 52 -6.41 -2.90 7.72
CA ARG A 52 -5.74 -1.63 7.43
C ARG A 52 -4.37 -1.96 6.84
N LEU A 53 -4.18 -1.61 5.57
CA LEU A 53 -2.91 -1.72 4.88
C LEU A 53 -2.27 -0.34 4.81
N GLU A 54 -1.07 -0.20 5.35
CA GLU A 54 -0.23 0.96 5.10
C GLU A 54 0.89 0.57 4.14
N VAL A 55 1.10 1.40 3.12
CA VAL A 55 2.22 1.29 2.20
C VAL A 55 3.01 2.57 2.33
N ARG A 56 4.26 2.48 2.79
CA ARG A 56 5.14 3.62 3.01
C ARG A 56 6.32 3.57 2.06
N ALA A 57 6.84 4.73 1.67
CA ALA A 57 8.06 4.82 0.88
C ALA A 57 9.14 5.58 1.66
N PRO A 58 10.43 5.23 1.53
CA PRO A 58 11.52 6.06 2.03
C PRO A 58 11.46 7.45 1.41
N ALA A 59 11.86 8.48 2.17
CA ALA A 59 11.87 9.87 1.70
C ALA A 59 12.69 10.07 0.39
N GLU A 60 13.71 9.23 0.17
CA GLU A 60 14.52 9.23 -1.06
C GLU A 60 13.77 8.68 -2.29
N GLY A 61 12.63 8.01 -2.11
CA GLY A 61 11.73 7.52 -3.18
C GLY A 61 10.46 8.35 -3.37
N ALA A 62 10.19 9.34 -2.51
CA ALA A 62 8.99 10.19 -2.61
C ALA A 62 8.94 10.96 -3.94
N ALA A 63 10.10 11.41 -4.46
CA ALA A 63 10.20 12.06 -5.77
C ALA A 63 9.89 11.11 -6.95
N LEU A 64 10.20 9.81 -6.81
CA LEU A 64 9.95 8.79 -7.83
C LEU A 64 8.46 8.37 -7.87
N LEU A 65 7.76 8.43 -6.74
CA LEU A 65 6.31 8.21 -6.67
C LEU A 65 5.51 9.33 -7.34
N THR A 66 5.98 10.58 -7.25
CA THR A 66 5.33 11.71 -7.94
C THR A 66 5.41 11.58 -9.46
N GLU A 67 6.51 11.05 -10.02
CA GLU A 67 6.60 10.81 -11.47
C GLU A 67 5.79 9.60 -11.97
N LEU A 68 5.69 8.54 -11.17
CA LEU A 68 5.00 7.30 -11.59
C LEU A 68 3.47 7.36 -11.50
N PHE A 69 2.92 8.27 -10.67
CA PHE A 69 1.48 8.31 -10.37
C PHE A 69 0.81 9.66 -10.63
N THR A 70 1.51 10.65 -11.17
CA THR A 70 0.88 11.88 -11.66
C THR A 70 0.50 11.70 -13.14
N PRO A 71 -0.75 12.01 -13.56
CA PRO A 71 -1.10 11.99 -14.98
C PRO A 71 -0.27 13.04 -15.72
N ALA A 72 0.30 12.67 -16.88
CA ALA A 72 0.79 13.67 -17.82
C ALA A 72 -0.38 14.60 -18.21
N ALA A 73 -0.12 15.91 -18.17
CA ALA A 73 -1.08 16.97 -18.49
C ALA A 73 -1.69 16.81 -19.90
#